data_AF-X0VTT5-F1
#
_entry.id   AF-X0VTT5-F1
#
_cell.length_a   1.000
_cell.length_b   1.000
_cell.length_c   1.000
_cell.angle_alpha   90.00
_cell.angle_beta   90.00
_cell.angle_gamma   90.00
#
_symmetry.space_group_name_H-M   'P 1'
#
loop_
_entity.id
_entity.type
_entity.pdbx_description
1 polymer ?
#
loop_
_entity_poly.entity_id
_entity_poly.type
_entity_poly.pdbx_seq_one_letter_code
_entity_poly.pdbx_strand_id
1 'polypeptide(L)'
;LSVLGPGQTYGEVGLFSQAQRSASAVAREDSRLYQVQRSAFKKLLMNTPEIAYNFLEIFSEKLRKSGDDAMLQETVEGTGLGANEVITR
;
A
#
# COMPACT_ATOMS: atom_id res chain seq x y z
N LEU A 1 9.05 0.95 7.55
CA LEU A 1 9.47 2.24 6.96
C LEU A 1 9.74 1.98 5.48
N SER A 2 9.10 2.68 4.55
CA SER A 2 9.27 2.44 3.11
C SER A 2 10.06 3.57 2.47
N VAL A 3 11.00 3.23 1.57
CA VAL A 3 11.77 4.20 0.77
C VAL A 3 11.19 4.21 -0.64
N LEU A 4 10.95 5.40 -1.18
CA LEU A 4 10.38 5.59 -2.51
C LEU A 4 11.42 6.13 -3.48
N GLY A 5 11.41 5.62 -4.71
CA GLY A 5 12.27 6.04 -5.82
C GLY A 5 11.48 6.67 -6.97
N PRO A 6 12.17 7.03 -8.08
CA PRO A 6 11.57 7.63 -9.25
C PRO A 6 10.37 6.84 -9.78
N GLY A 7 9.29 7.53 -10.13
CA GLY A 7 8.05 6.93 -10.65
C GLY A 7 7.13 6.34 -9.59
N GLN A 8 7.55 6.27 -8.32
CA GLN A 8 6.69 5.81 -7.23
C GLN A 8 5.87 6.95 -6.64
N THR A 9 4.71 6.60 -6.08
CA THR A 9 3.73 7.54 -5.54
C THR A 9 3.51 7.35 -4.05
N TYR A 10 3.08 8.42 -3.39
CA TYR A 10 2.73 8.43 -1.97
C TYR A 10 1.48 9.28 -1.72
N GLY A 11 0.64 8.87 -0.76
CA GLY A 11 -0.53 9.64 -0.34
C GLY A 11 -1.79 9.34 -1.15
N GLU A 12 -1.79 8.26 -1.92
CA GLU A 12 -2.91 7.77 -2.73
C GLU A 12 -4.17 7.51 -1.91
N VAL A 13 -4.02 7.03 -0.67
CA VAL A 13 -5.15 6.83 0.26
C VAL A 13 -5.91 8.14 0.51
N GLY A 14 -5.19 9.26 0.57
CA GLY A 14 -5.76 10.59 0.78
C GLY A 14 -6.54 11.14 -0.42
N LEU A 15 -6.44 10.52 -1.60
CA LEU A 15 -7.27 10.89 -2.75
C LEU A 15 -8.69 10.34 -2.62
N PHE A 16 -8.87 9.19 -1.96
CA PHE A 16 -10.16 8.50 -1.83
C PHE A 16 -10.77 8.64 -0.43
N SER A 17 -9.97 8.59 0.63
CA SER A 17 -10.44 8.62 2.03
C SER A 17 -10.58 10.04 2.58
N GLN A 18 -11.61 10.31 3.39
CA GLN A 18 -11.72 11.57 4.16
C GLN A 18 -10.89 11.54 5.47
N ALA A 19 -10.15 10.46 5.72
CA ALA A 19 -9.35 10.32 6.92
C ALA A 19 -8.16 11.30 6.98
N GLN A 20 -7.73 11.61 8.20
CA GLN A 20 -6.49 12.34 8.49
C GLN A 20 -5.31 11.68 7.75
N ARG A 21 -4.31 12.47 7.33
CA ARG A 21 -3.07 11.94 6.72
C ARG A 21 -2.54 10.76 7.54
N SER A 22 -2.44 9.60 6.89
CA SER A 22 -2.06 8.33 7.53
C SER A 22 -0.56 8.19 7.78
N ALA A 23 0.26 9.06 7.18
CA ALA A 23 1.69 9.14 7.43
C ALA A 23 2.26 10.50 6.93
N SER A 24 3.51 10.75 7.28
CA SER A 24 4.32 11.86 6.75
C SER A 24 5.39 11.33 5.79
N ALA A 25 5.84 12.16 4.84
CA ALA A 25 6.95 11.86 3.96
C ALA A 25 7.95 13.02 3.99
N VAL A 26 9.24 12.69 3.97
CA VAL A 26 10.35 13.66 3.96
C VAL A 26 11.27 13.29 2.81
N ALA A 27 11.65 14.29 2.01
CA ALA A 27 12.62 14.11 0.93
C ALA A 27 14.02 13.90 1.54
N ARG A 28 14.73 12.86 1.10
CA ARG A 28 16.11 12.58 1.55
C ARG A 28 17.17 13.34 0.75
N GLU A 29 16.80 13.82 -0.43
CA GLU A 29 17.63 14.55 -1.38
C GLU A 29 16.77 15.52 -2.19
N ASP A 30 17.41 16.41 -2.96
CA ASP A 30 16.72 17.33 -3.86
C ASP A 30 15.85 16.58 -4.86
N SER A 31 14.53 16.77 -4.77
CA SER A 31 13.54 15.96 -5.47
C SER A 31 12.54 16.85 -6.21
N ARG A 32 12.12 16.41 -7.40
CA ARG A 32 11.00 17.01 -8.14
C ARG A 32 9.80 16.09 -8.07
N LEU A 33 8.67 16.64 -7.62
CA LEU A 33 7.45 15.87 -7.40
C LEU A 33 6.29 16.49 -8.17
N TYR A 34 5.42 15.63 -8.71
CA TYR A 34 4.12 16.04 -9.20
C TYR A 34 3.10 15.93 -8.07
N GLN A 35 2.37 17.01 -7.82
CA GLN A 35 1.30 17.02 -6.83
C GLN A 35 -0.06 16.95 -7.51
N VAL A 36 -0.85 15.94 -7.15
CA VAL A 36 -2.25 15.85 -7.55
C VAL A 36 -3.13 16.30 -6.39
N GLN A 37 -3.90 17.37 -6.61
CA GLN A 37 -4.86 17.85 -5.62
C GLN A 37 -6.12 16.98 -5.65
N ARG A 38 -6.65 16.61 -4.48
CA ARG A 38 -7.88 15.80 -4.35
C ARG A 38 -9.06 16.40 -5.14
N SER A 39 -9.24 17.71 -5.08
CA SER A 39 -10.31 18.41 -5.79
C SER A 39 -10.18 18.31 -7.32
N ALA A 40 -8.96 18.47 -7.84
CA ALA A 40 -8.66 18.32 -9.26
C ALA A 40 -8.85 16.87 -9.72
N PHE A 41 -8.38 15.91 -8.91
CA PHE A 41 -8.58 14.49 -9.20
C PHE A 41 -10.06 14.11 -9.21
N LYS A 42 -10.85 14.57 -8.24
CA LYS A 42 -12.30 14.34 -8.22
C LYS A 42 -12.99 14.90 -9.47
N LYS A 43 -12.62 16.12 -9.88
CA LYS A 43 -13.14 16.73 -11.12
C LYS A 43 -12.78 15.90 -12.35
N LEU A 44 -11.54 15.40 -12.43
CA LEU A 44 -11.10 14.53 -13.52
C LEU A 44 -11.96 13.27 -13.60
N LEU A 45 -12.17 12.58 -12.47
CA LEU A 45 -13.01 11.37 -12.44
C LEU A 45 -14.47 11.64 -12.84
N MET A 46 -15.01 12.81 -12.48
CA MET A 46 -16.38 13.19 -12.86
C MET A 46 -16.50 13.57 -14.34
N ASN A 47 -15.47 14.18 -14.91
CA ASN A 47 -15.47 14.62 -16.30
C ASN A 47 -15.07 13.51 -17.28
N THR A 48 -14.38 12.47 -16.81
CA THR A 48 -13.90 11.35 -17.64
C THR A 48 -14.09 10.04 -16.89
N PRO A 49 -15.32 9.48 -16.88
CA PRO A 49 -15.66 8.29 -16.11
C PRO A 49 -14.84 7.04 -16.46
N GLU A 50 -14.33 6.93 -17.69
CA GLU A 50 -13.49 5.83 -18.14
C GLU A 50 -12.20 5.73 -17.32
N ILE A 51 -11.65 6.87 -16.90
CA ILE A 51 -10.48 6.90 -16.00
C ILE A 51 -10.84 6.26 -14.66
N ALA A 52 -12.02 6.56 -14.11
CA ALA A 52 -12.46 5.98 -12.84
C ALA A 52 -12.60 4.46 -12.94
N TYR A 53 -13.14 3.95 -14.05
CA TYR A 53 -13.30 2.52 -14.27
C TYR A 53 -11.93 1.80 -14.33
N ASN A 54 -10.99 2.33 -15.11
CA ASN A 54 -9.63 1.77 -15.19
C ASN A 54 -8.92 1.79 -13.83
N PHE A 55 -9.13 2.85 -13.04
CA PHE A 55 -8.60 2.93 -11.68
C PHE A 55 -9.16 1.83 -10.77
N LEU A 56 -10.47 1.58 -10.84
CA LEU A 56 -11.11 0.51 -10.07
C LEU A 56 -10.52 -0.86 -10.41
N GLU A 57 -10.32 -1.14 -11.70
CA GLU A 57 -9.70 -2.39 -12.15
C GLU A 57 -8.30 -2.56 -11.54
N ILE A 58 -7.43 -1.55 -11.68
CA ILE A 58 -6.08 -1.57 -11.08
C ILE A 58 -6.12 -1.76 -9.57
N PHE A 59 -7.02 -1.08 -8.86
CA PHE A 59 -7.14 -1.20 -7.41
C PHE A 59 -7.65 -2.59 -6.99
N SER A 60 -8.62 -3.16 -7.71
CA SER A 60 -9.10 -4.52 -7.47
C SER A 60 -7.98 -5.55 -7.64
N GLU A 61 -7.09 -5.38 -8.63
CA GLU A 61 -5.92 -6.24 -8.77
C GLU A 61 -4.92 -6.10 -7.61
N LYS A 62 -4.64 -4.87 -7.17
CA LYS A 62 -3.74 -4.61 -6.05
C LYS A 62 -4.27 -5.20 -4.74
N LEU A 63 -5.56 -5.04 -4.46
CA LEU A 63 -6.21 -5.61 -3.28
C LEU A 63 -6.12 -7.14 -3.26
N ARG A 64 -6.34 -7.79 -4.41
CA ARG A 64 -6.19 -9.25 -4.53
C ARG A 64 -4.76 -9.70 -4.21
N LYS A 65 -3.76 -9.05 -4.83
CA LYS A 65 -2.34 -9.36 -4.58
C LYS A 65 -1.94 -9.16 -3.11
N SER A 66 -2.43 -8.10 -2.45
CA SER A 66 -2.16 -7.86 -1.02
C SER A 66 -2.86 -8.86 -0.09
N GLY A 67 -4.03 -9.37 -0.47
CA GLY A 67 -4.71 -10.45 0.26
C GLY A 67 -3.98 -11.80 0.11
N ASP A 68 -3.46 -12.08 -1.08
CA ASP A 68 -2.70 -13.30 -1.37
C ASP A 68 -1.35 -13.30 -0.61
N ASP A 69 -0.65 -12.16 -0.56
CA ASP A 69 0.59 -12.01 0.22
C ASP A 69 0.36 -12.19 1.73
N ALA A 70 -0.81 -11.77 2.24
CA ALA A 70 -1.19 -11.96 3.65
C ALA A 70 -1.49 -13.43 3.98
N MET A 71 -2.03 -14.21 3.03
CA MET A 71 -2.32 -15.65 3.22
C MET A 71 -1.06 -16.52 3.13
N LEU A 72 -0.03 -16.10 2.38
CA LEU A 72 1.23 -16.85 2.28
C LEU A 72 2.11 -16.78 3.53
N GLN A 73 1.92 -15.76 4.39
CA GLN A 73 2.72 -15.60 5.61
C GLN A 73 2.24 -16.47 6.79
N GLU A 74 1.04 -17.06 6.73
CA GLU A 74 0.50 -17.86 7.85
C GLU A 74 0.93 -19.34 7.82
N THR A 75 1.50 -19.85 6.70
CA THR A 75 1.78 -21.29 6.54
C THR A 75 3.20 -21.73 6.99
N VAL A 76 4.09 -20.83 7.42
CA VAL A 76 5.50 -21.19 7.70
C VAL A 76 5.85 -21.43 9.19
N GLU A 77 5.00 -21.08 10.16
CA GLU A 77 5.31 -21.30 11.59
C GLU A 77 4.80 -22.64 12.18
N GLY A 78 4.48 -23.60 11.32
CA GLY A 78 3.70 -24.78 11.69
C GLY A 78 4.38 -26.14 11.70
N THR A 79 5.72 -26.28 11.68
CA THR A 79 6.34 -27.62 11.84
C THR A 79 7.74 -27.56 12.46
N GLY A 80 7.87 -27.93 13.75
CA GLY A 80 9.16 -28.10 14.42
C GLY A 80 9.03 -28.61 15.86
N LEU A 81 8.74 -29.91 16.01
CA LEU A 81 9.20 -30.88 17.03
C LEU A 81 9.78 -30.26 18.34
N GLY A 82 9.21 -30.44 19.52
CA GLY A 82 9.00 -31.74 20.15
C GLY A 82 10.33 -32.34 20.63
N ALA A 83 10.57 -32.29 21.95
CA ALA A 83 11.62 -32.95 22.74
C ALA A 83 13.01 -32.29 22.84
N ASN A 84 13.21 -31.40 23.83
CA ASN A 84 14.34 -31.52 24.78
C ASN A 84 14.18 -30.59 26.01
N GLU A 85 13.48 -31.03 27.04
CA GLU A 85 13.73 -30.58 28.41
C GLU A 85 13.91 -31.81 29.30
N VAL A 86 15.09 -32.41 29.15
CA VAL A 86 15.68 -33.32 30.14
C VAL A 86 16.60 -32.45 31.01
N ILE A 87 16.18 -32.27 32.27
CA ILE A 87 16.98 -32.28 33.52
C ILE A 87 18.41 -31.73 33.41
N THR A 88 18.69 -30.64 34.13
CA THR A 88 19.85 -30.35 35.03
C THR A 88 19.79 -28.82 35.28
N ARG A 89 19.57 -28.26 36.47
CA ARG A 89 20.02 -28.56 37.84
C ARG A 89 19.10 -27.86 38.84
#